data_AF-A0A1F5ITI3-F1
#
_entry.id   AF-A0A1F5ITI3-F1
#
_cell.length_a   1.000
_cell.length_b   1.000
_cell.length_c   1.000
_cell.angle_alpha   90.00
_cell.angle_beta   90.00
_cell.angle_gamma   90.00
#
_symmetry.space_group_name_H-M   'P 1'
#
loop_
_entity.id
_entity.type
_entity.pdbx_description
1 polymer ?
#
loop_
_entity_poly.entity_id
_entity_poly.type
_entity_poly.pdbx_seq_one_letter_code
_entity_poly.pdbx_strand_id
1 'polypeptide(L)'
;MLWSNTKLLVLSSIFIITLGLGFLWFGMVKNQELAPEPSPVLSAETALPITSASASATAGVEGERALVTKVVDGDTIVVNDKNTVRLIGIDTPETVDPRRPVGCFGKEASNEVKGLLSGKEVILQKDVSETDKYKRQLRYIFLPLPGDQTLFVNDYLVREGFAKVLTYPPDVKYNEEFRLAEREAKESSRGLWGKCR
;
A
#
# COMPACT_ATOMS: atom_id res chain seq x y z
N MET A 1 57.29 -30.41 -15.77
CA MET A 1 57.91 -29.89 -14.54
C MET A 1 56.82 -29.10 -13.82
N LEU A 2 56.00 -29.72 -12.97
CA LEU A 2 56.22 -30.19 -11.59
C LEU A 2 56.47 -29.06 -10.58
N TRP A 3 55.78 -29.23 -9.42
CA TRP A 3 55.87 -28.55 -8.12
C TRP A 3 55.09 -27.23 -7.94
N SER A 4 53.99 -27.09 -7.18
CA SER A 4 53.39 -27.70 -5.96
C SER A 4 53.75 -27.08 -4.60
N ASN A 5 52.67 -26.86 -3.82
CA ASN A 5 52.51 -26.87 -2.35
C ASN A 5 53.07 -25.68 -1.55
N THR A 6 52.40 -25.19 -0.51
CA THR A 6 52.12 -25.87 0.78
C THR A 6 51.05 -25.09 1.59
N LYS A 7 50.00 -25.74 2.14
CA LYS A 7 49.78 -26.15 3.58
C LYS A 7 49.68 -24.95 4.56
N LEU A 8 48.90 -24.86 5.64
CA LEU A 8 47.95 -25.67 6.43
C LEU A 8 47.73 -24.86 7.76
N LEU A 9 46.77 -25.25 8.63
CA LEU A 9 46.52 -24.88 10.06
C LEU A 9 45.32 -23.91 10.23
N VAL A 10 44.10 -24.27 10.66
CA VAL A 10 43.50 -25.14 11.71
C VAL A 10 43.55 -24.54 13.15
N LEU A 11 42.38 -24.59 13.83
CA LEU A 11 42.06 -24.55 15.29
C LEU A 11 41.57 -23.19 15.83
N SER A 12 40.27 -22.97 16.09
CA SER A 12 39.38 -23.43 17.18
C SER A 12 39.63 -22.72 18.52
N SER A 13 38.60 -22.06 19.09
CA SER A 13 38.36 -21.97 20.55
C SER A 13 36.95 -21.47 20.85
N ILE A 14 36.07 -22.40 21.20
CA ILE A 14 34.80 -22.18 21.92
C ILE A 14 35.15 -22.05 23.41
N PHE A 15 34.56 -21.09 24.13
CA PHE A 15 34.66 -21.00 25.58
C PHE A 15 33.26 -20.91 26.19
N ILE A 16 32.84 -22.00 26.84
CA ILE A 16 31.65 -22.09 27.71
C ILE A 16 32.19 -22.17 29.13
N ILE A 17 31.75 -21.26 30.02
CA ILE A 17 31.83 -21.45 31.47
C ILE A 17 30.51 -20.98 32.12
N THR A 18 29.85 -21.92 32.78
CA THR A 18 28.66 -21.82 33.64
C THR A 18 29.05 -21.86 35.12
N LEU A 19 28.29 -21.17 36.00
CA LEU A 19 28.01 -21.40 37.44
C LEU A 19 27.74 -20.01 38.08
N GLY A 20 26.69 -19.70 38.86
CA GLY A 20 25.80 -20.46 39.74
C GLY A 20 25.74 -19.72 41.10
N LEU A 21 24.60 -19.81 41.82
CA LEU A 21 24.24 -19.23 43.15
C LEU A 21 23.40 -17.93 43.07
N GLY A 22 22.25 -17.75 43.75
CA GLY A 22 21.66 -18.52 44.83
C GLY A 22 20.17 -18.21 45.08
N PHE A 23 19.53 -19.27 45.55
CA PHE A 23 18.28 -19.47 46.27
C PHE A 23 17.68 -18.32 47.13
N LEU A 24 16.34 -18.37 47.25
CA LEU A 24 15.44 -17.87 48.33
C LEU A 24 14.70 -16.54 48.13
N TRP A 25 13.46 -16.60 47.61
CA TRP A 25 12.34 -15.97 48.31
C TRP A 25 11.05 -16.79 48.16
N PHE A 26 10.64 -17.29 49.32
CA PHE A 26 9.41 -17.94 49.74
C PHE A 26 8.13 -17.15 49.41
N GLY A 27 7.00 -17.83 49.13
CA GLY A 27 5.68 -17.18 49.15
C GLY A 27 4.52 -17.96 48.51
N MET A 28 3.98 -18.95 49.23
CA MET A 28 2.66 -19.57 49.00
C MET A 28 1.54 -18.55 48.73
N VAL A 29 0.53 -18.91 47.91
CA VAL A 29 -0.90 -18.94 48.32
C VAL A 29 -1.76 -19.79 47.36
N LYS A 30 -2.31 -20.85 47.96
CA LYS A 30 -3.54 -21.65 47.75
C LYS A 30 -4.26 -21.71 46.39
N ASN A 31 -4.32 -22.94 45.87
CA ASN A 31 -5.46 -23.49 45.12
C ASN A 31 -6.71 -23.52 45.99
N GLN A 32 -7.84 -23.09 45.43
CA GLN A 32 -9.17 -23.43 45.93
C GLN A 32 -9.96 -24.05 44.79
N GLU A 33 -10.11 -25.37 44.88
CA GLU A 33 -10.99 -26.17 44.06
C GLU A 33 -12.39 -26.14 44.69
N LEU A 34 -13.39 -25.71 43.93
CA LEU A 34 -14.80 -25.90 44.28
C LEU A 34 -15.47 -26.67 43.16
N ALA A 35 -16.13 -27.75 43.57
CA ALA A 35 -16.88 -28.73 42.78
C ALA A 35 -18.14 -28.12 42.10
N PRO A 36 -18.77 -28.84 41.15
CA PRO A 36 -19.74 -28.29 40.20
C PRO A 36 -21.18 -28.39 40.70
N GLU A 37 -22.01 -27.42 40.32
CA GLU A 37 -23.47 -27.42 40.54
C GLU A 37 -24.18 -26.93 39.24
N PRO A 38 -25.48 -27.27 39.03
CA PRO A 38 -25.97 -27.96 37.82
C PRO A 38 -26.66 -27.07 36.75
N SER A 39 -26.74 -27.61 35.52
CA SER A 39 -27.64 -27.19 34.41
C SER A 39 -29.12 -27.30 34.84
N PRO A 40 -30.09 -26.50 34.30
CA PRO A 40 -30.49 -26.42 32.89
C PRO A 40 -30.79 -24.94 32.46
N VAL A 41 -31.16 -24.51 31.24
CA VAL A 41 -32.29 -24.89 30.38
C VAL A 41 -32.14 -24.19 29.02
N LEU A 42 -32.64 -24.90 28.01
CA LEU A 42 -33.02 -24.48 26.66
C LEU A 42 -33.91 -23.22 26.64
N SER A 43 -33.59 -22.18 25.85
CA SER A 43 -34.57 -21.41 25.05
C SER A 43 -34.02 -20.22 24.28
N ALA A 44 -34.62 -20.04 23.10
CA ALA A 44 -34.83 -18.80 22.35
C ALA A 44 -33.68 -18.30 21.45
N GLU A 45 -33.58 -18.98 20.31
CA GLU A 45 -33.65 -18.38 18.97
C GLU A 45 -34.11 -16.89 18.95
N THR A 46 -33.21 -15.99 18.58
CA THR A 46 -33.57 -14.72 17.93
C THR A 46 -32.50 -14.45 16.89
N ALA A 47 -32.71 -15.00 15.69
CA ALA A 47 -31.88 -14.72 14.53
C ALA A 47 -32.07 -13.25 14.13
N LEU A 48 -31.01 -12.45 14.31
CA LEU A 48 -30.91 -11.12 13.70
C LEU A 48 -30.71 -11.27 12.19
N PRO A 49 -31.32 -10.42 11.35
CA PRO A 49 -31.13 -10.47 9.91
C PRO A 49 -29.69 -10.10 9.58
N ILE A 50 -28.93 -11.06 9.07
CA ILE A 50 -27.60 -10.83 8.50
C ILE A 50 -27.82 -10.11 7.18
N THR A 51 -27.74 -8.78 7.21
CA THR A 51 -27.61 -7.97 5.99
C THR A 51 -26.35 -8.42 5.28
N SER A 52 -26.53 -9.07 4.14
CA SER A 52 -25.49 -9.51 3.21
C SER A 52 -24.76 -8.29 2.62
N ALA A 53 -23.74 -7.81 3.32
CA ALA A 53 -22.66 -7.05 2.72
C ALA A 53 -21.65 -8.08 2.21
N SER A 54 -21.79 -8.47 0.95
CA SER A 54 -20.78 -9.25 0.22
C SER A 54 -19.55 -8.37 0.00
N ALA A 55 -18.74 -8.22 1.04
CA ALA A 55 -17.36 -7.76 0.91
C ALA A 55 -16.57 -8.93 0.32
N SER A 56 -16.56 -9.03 -1.00
CA SER A 56 -15.68 -9.96 -1.70
C SER A 56 -14.25 -9.48 -1.51
N ALA A 57 -13.60 -10.05 -0.49
CA ALA A 57 -12.18 -9.90 -0.20
C ALA A 57 -11.38 -10.63 -1.28
N THR A 58 -11.20 -9.98 -2.42
CA THR A 58 -10.20 -10.38 -3.42
C THR A 58 -8.98 -9.45 -3.29
N ALA A 59 -7.81 -10.05 -3.10
CA ALA A 59 -6.48 -9.43 -3.04
C ALA A 59 -6.26 -8.37 -1.93
N GLY A 60 -6.24 -8.79 -0.66
CA GLY A 60 -5.41 -8.25 0.45
C GLY A 60 -5.44 -6.75 0.83
N VAL A 61 -6.07 -5.88 0.03
CA VAL A 61 -6.07 -4.43 0.17
C VAL A 61 -7.49 -3.99 0.50
N GLU A 62 -7.63 -3.27 1.62
CA GLU A 62 -8.90 -2.69 2.03
C GLU A 62 -9.26 -1.47 1.14
N GLY A 63 -10.47 -1.47 0.60
CA GLY A 63 -11.02 -0.34 -0.15
C GLY A 63 -12.31 -0.67 -0.91
N GLU A 64 -12.92 0.36 -1.51
CA GLU A 64 -14.12 0.25 -2.33
C GLU A 64 -13.75 -0.16 -3.76
N ARG A 65 -14.41 -1.18 -4.33
CA ARG A 65 -14.23 -1.53 -5.75
C ARG A 65 -15.01 -0.57 -6.63
N ALA A 66 -14.38 -0.11 -7.70
CA ALA A 66 -15.04 0.75 -8.69
C ALA A 66 -14.48 0.55 -10.10
N LEU A 67 -15.35 0.71 -11.11
CA LEU A 67 -14.96 0.66 -12.51
C LEU A 67 -14.45 2.03 -12.97
N VAL A 68 -13.24 2.09 -13.51
CA VAL A 68 -12.72 3.32 -14.13
C VAL A 68 -13.33 3.49 -15.52
N THR A 69 -14.11 4.54 -15.68
CA THR A 69 -14.90 4.82 -16.89
C THR A 69 -14.25 5.88 -17.76
N LYS A 70 -13.46 6.78 -17.16
CA LYS A 70 -12.72 7.81 -17.87
C LYS A 70 -11.44 8.16 -17.12
N VAL A 71 -10.38 8.46 -17.87
CA VAL A 71 -9.19 9.15 -17.36
C VAL A 71 -9.28 10.61 -17.83
N VAL A 72 -9.29 11.54 -16.89
CA VAL A 72 -9.40 12.99 -17.16
C VAL A 72 -8.02 13.59 -17.38
N ASP A 73 -7.10 13.30 -16.46
CA ASP A 73 -5.67 13.64 -16.54
C ASP A 73 -4.87 12.54 -15.82
N GLY A 74 -3.54 12.63 -15.80
CA GLY A 74 -2.64 11.64 -15.20
C GLY A 74 -2.82 11.41 -13.69
N ASP A 75 -3.58 12.26 -13.01
CA ASP A 75 -3.87 12.11 -11.58
C ASP A 75 -5.37 12.17 -11.22
N THR A 76 -6.23 12.21 -12.24
CA THR A 76 -7.67 12.40 -12.07
C THR A 76 -8.45 11.43 -12.96
N ILE A 77 -9.30 10.61 -12.34
CA ILE A 77 -10.13 9.60 -13.02
C ILE A 77 -11.61 9.78 -12.69
N VAL A 78 -12.48 9.20 -13.51
CA VAL A 78 -13.92 9.05 -13.22
C VAL A 78 -14.22 7.58 -13.02
N VAL A 79 -14.89 7.25 -11.93
CA VAL A 79 -15.31 5.90 -11.60
C VAL A 79 -16.83 5.79 -11.57
N ASN A 80 -17.34 4.62 -11.97
CA ASN A 80 -18.76 4.29 -12.02
C ASN A 80 -19.60 5.37 -12.75
N ASP A 81 -19.03 5.99 -13.79
CA ASP A 81 -19.61 7.08 -14.61
C ASP A 81 -20.08 8.32 -13.83
N LYS A 82 -19.66 8.48 -12.57
CA LYS A 82 -20.24 9.49 -11.67
C LYS A 82 -19.22 10.23 -10.82
N ASN A 83 -18.33 9.49 -10.16
CA ASN A 83 -17.46 10.06 -9.14
C ASN A 83 -16.11 10.43 -9.75
N THR A 84 -15.71 11.69 -9.60
CA THR A 84 -14.34 12.11 -9.96
C THR A 84 -13.42 11.86 -8.77
N VAL A 85 -12.31 11.18 -9.03
CA VAL A 85 -11.32 10.79 -8.02
C VAL A 85 -9.99 11.46 -8.35
N ARG A 86 -9.39 12.14 -7.36
CA ARG A 86 -8.03 12.68 -7.40
C ARG A 86 -7.10 11.74 -6.64
N LEU A 87 -6.03 11.33 -7.31
CA LEU A 87 -5.02 10.45 -6.72
C LEU A 87 -4.28 11.21 -5.62
N ILE A 88 -4.22 10.65 -4.41
CA ILE A 88 -3.53 11.25 -3.27
C ILE A 88 -2.00 11.16 -3.44
N GLY A 89 -1.29 12.20 -3.00
CA GLY A 89 0.16 12.14 -2.79
C GLY A 89 1.02 12.36 -4.05
N ILE A 90 0.39 12.53 -5.21
CA ILE A 90 1.08 12.64 -6.50
C ILE A 90 0.55 13.80 -7.33
N ASP A 91 1.35 14.30 -8.26
CA ASP A 91 0.96 15.33 -9.24
C ASP A 91 1.59 15.01 -10.60
N THR A 92 0.76 14.83 -11.63
CA THR A 92 1.24 14.61 -12.99
C THR A 92 1.42 15.94 -13.72
N PRO A 93 2.35 16.06 -14.69
CA PRO A 93 2.47 17.29 -15.47
C PRO A 93 1.14 17.62 -16.17
N GLU A 94 0.60 18.81 -15.90
CA GLU A 94 -0.71 19.29 -16.37
C GLU A 94 -0.90 19.15 -17.89
N THR A 95 -2.04 18.58 -18.32
CA THR A 95 -2.35 18.43 -19.76
C THR A 95 -3.63 19.08 -20.24
N VAL A 96 -4.53 19.49 -19.34
CA VAL A 96 -5.92 19.83 -19.71
C VAL A 96 -6.32 21.28 -19.38
N ASP A 97 -5.59 22.01 -18.55
CA ASP A 97 -5.88 23.43 -18.27
C ASP A 97 -5.54 24.31 -19.48
N PRO A 98 -6.55 24.90 -20.18
CA PRO A 98 -6.31 25.71 -21.38
C PRO A 98 -5.57 27.02 -21.09
N ARG A 99 -5.44 27.40 -19.81
CA ARG A 99 -4.71 28.60 -19.38
C ARG A 99 -3.22 28.36 -19.18
N ARG A 100 -2.77 27.10 -19.25
CA ARG A 100 -1.38 26.71 -19.03
C ARG A 100 -0.86 25.95 -20.25
N PRO A 101 0.44 26.10 -20.59
CA PRO A 101 1.05 25.19 -21.55
C PRO A 101 1.01 23.77 -21.00
N VAL A 102 0.85 22.79 -21.90
CA VAL A 102 1.00 21.38 -21.55
C VAL A 102 2.37 21.18 -20.90
N GLY A 103 2.37 20.61 -19.69
CA GLY A 103 3.59 20.31 -18.96
C GLY A 103 4.46 19.34 -19.75
N CYS A 104 5.78 19.52 -19.69
CA CYS A 104 6.69 18.53 -20.25
C CYS A 104 6.40 17.15 -19.66
N PHE A 105 6.32 16.13 -20.53
CA PHE A 105 5.97 14.75 -20.20
C PHE A 105 4.51 14.51 -19.77
N GLY A 106 3.65 15.52 -19.86
CA GLY A 106 2.24 15.41 -19.44
C GLY A 106 1.45 14.45 -20.33
N LYS A 107 1.63 14.53 -21.66
CA LYS A 107 0.89 13.66 -22.59
C LYS A 107 1.24 12.19 -22.39
N GLU A 108 2.51 11.90 -22.13
CA GLU A 108 3.03 10.58 -21.81
C GLU A 108 2.42 10.06 -20.49
N ALA A 109 2.42 10.88 -19.44
CA ALA A 109 1.80 10.52 -18.17
C ALA A 109 0.29 10.25 -18.29
N SER A 110 -0.44 11.12 -18.99
CA SER A 110 -1.88 10.95 -19.23
C SER A 110 -2.18 9.69 -20.05
N ASN A 111 -1.38 9.40 -21.08
CA ASN A 111 -1.53 8.18 -21.88
C ASN A 111 -1.21 6.91 -21.08
N GLU A 112 -0.20 6.95 -20.22
CA GLU A 112 0.14 5.82 -19.36
C GLU A 112 -1.05 5.46 -18.46
N VAL A 113 -1.61 6.43 -17.75
CA VAL A 113 -2.76 6.23 -16.87
C VAL A 113 -3.99 5.77 -17.67
N LYS A 114 -4.18 6.31 -18.87
CA LYS A 114 -5.25 5.88 -19.77
C LYS A 114 -5.11 4.42 -20.16
N GLY A 115 -3.91 3.97 -20.55
CA GLY A 115 -3.63 2.58 -20.89
C GLY A 115 -3.75 1.65 -19.68
N LEU A 116 -3.31 2.13 -18.52
CA LEU A 116 -3.30 1.36 -17.28
C LEU A 116 -4.68 1.19 -16.67
N LEU A 117 -5.56 2.19 -16.72
CA LEU A 117 -6.80 2.20 -15.92
C LEU A 117 -8.10 2.15 -16.73
N SER A 118 -8.14 2.59 -17.99
CA SER A 118 -9.43 2.72 -18.71
C SER A 118 -10.16 1.38 -18.81
N GLY A 119 -11.42 1.35 -18.35
CA GLY A 119 -12.26 0.15 -18.36
C GLY A 119 -11.85 -0.93 -17.37
N LYS A 120 -10.95 -0.65 -16.42
CA LYS A 120 -10.53 -1.61 -15.39
C LYS A 120 -11.25 -1.37 -14.07
N GLU A 121 -11.48 -2.46 -13.34
CA GLU A 121 -11.91 -2.38 -11.94
C GLU A 121 -10.69 -2.11 -11.05
N VAL A 122 -10.81 -1.15 -10.15
CA VAL A 122 -9.78 -0.77 -9.18
C VAL A 122 -10.34 -0.81 -7.77
N ILE A 123 -9.44 -0.88 -6.79
CA ILE A 123 -9.75 -0.71 -5.37
C ILE A 123 -9.36 0.72 -4.99
N LEU A 124 -10.33 1.47 -4.48
CA LEU A 124 -10.23 2.83 -4.01
C LEU A 124 -10.04 2.82 -2.50
N GLN A 125 -8.86 3.20 -2.04
CA GLN A 125 -8.59 3.33 -0.62
C GLN A 125 -8.59 4.80 -0.21
N LYS A 126 -9.40 5.14 0.78
CA LYS A 126 -9.40 6.46 1.41
C LYS A 126 -8.29 6.54 2.45
N ASP A 127 -7.73 7.74 2.61
CA ASP A 127 -6.94 8.09 3.80
C ASP A 127 -7.85 8.76 4.84
N VAL A 128 -7.57 10.01 5.23
CA VAL A 128 -8.36 10.74 6.23
C VAL A 128 -9.46 11.55 5.55
N SER A 129 -9.12 12.34 4.53
CA SER A 129 -10.05 13.24 3.86
C SER A 129 -10.94 12.52 2.86
N GLU A 130 -12.22 12.91 2.80
CA GLU A 130 -13.17 12.34 1.84
C GLU A 130 -13.05 12.99 0.46
N THR A 131 -13.09 14.33 0.42
CA THR A 131 -13.04 15.11 -0.83
C THR A 131 -12.17 16.35 -0.69
N ASP A 132 -11.67 16.85 -1.81
CA ASP A 132 -11.03 18.16 -1.88
C ASP A 132 -12.04 19.32 -2.03
N LYS A 133 -11.54 20.56 -2.11
CA LYS A 133 -12.35 21.77 -2.31
C LYS A 133 -13.15 21.77 -3.63
N TYR A 134 -12.77 20.93 -4.60
CA TYR A 134 -13.45 20.76 -5.88
C TYR A 134 -14.43 19.59 -5.87
N LYS A 135 -14.69 18.98 -4.70
CA LYS A 135 -15.58 17.83 -4.52
C LYS A 135 -15.12 16.56 -5.25
N ARG A 136 -13.82 16.46 -5.57
CA ARG A 136 -13.23 15.20 -6.05
C ARG A 136 -12.94 14.31 -4.85
N GLN A 137 -13.25 13.02 -4.96
CA GLN A 137 -12.88 12.04 -3.94
C GLN A 137 -11.36 11.90 -3.89
N LEU A 138 -10.81 11.87 -2.68
CA LEU A 138 -9.38 11.66 -2.46
C LEU A 138 -9.13 10.18 -2.20
N ARG A 139 -8.40 9.51 -3.10
CA ARG A 139 -8.13 8.07 -2.99
C ARG A 139 -6.71 7.69 -3.42
N TYR A 140 -6.19 6.64 -2.79
CA TYR A 140 -5.15 5.79 -3.34
C TYR A 140 -5.78 4.73 -4.24
N ILE A 141 -5.13 4.40 -5.34
CA ILE A 141 -5.66 3.49 -6.37
C ILE A 141 -4.82 2.23 -6.42
N PHE A 142 -5.48 1.10 -6.24
CA PHE A 142 -4.88 -0.22 -6.37
C PHE A 142 -5.54 -0.95 -7.53
N LEU A 143 -4.74 -1.45 -8.46
CA LEU A 143 -5.21 -2.19 -9.63
C LEU A 143 -4.95 -3.70 -9.41
N PRO A 144 -6.00 -4.52 -9.22
CA PRO A 144 -5.85 -5.97 -9.21
C PRO A 144 -5.28 -6.48 -10.54
N LEU A 145 -4.31 -7.38 -10.44
CA LEU A 145 -3.65 -8.03 -11.57
C LEU A 145 -3.87 -9.55 -11.51
N PRO A 146 -3.64 -10.29 -12.60
CA PRO A 146 -3.71 -11.76 -12.58
C PRO A 146 -2.79 -12.39 -11.53
N GLY A 147 -3.23 -13.51 -10.96
CA GLY A 147 -2.47 -14.27 -9.96
C GLY A 147 -2.39 -13.61 -8.59
N ASP A 148 -3.51 -13.02 -8.13
CA ASP A 148 -3.66 -12.36 -6.81
C ASP A 148 -2.67 -11.22 -6.53
N GLN A 149 -2.06 -10.68 -7.59
CA GLN A 149 -1.19 -9.52 -7.52
C GLN A 149 -2.00 -8.23 -7.52
N THR A 150 -1.43 -7.16 -6.99
CA THR A 150 -2.03 -5.82 -7.01
C THR A 150 -0.96 -4.79 -7.27
N LEU A 151 -1.21 -3.90 -8.21
CA LEU A 151 -0.35 -2.76 -8.50
C LEU A 151 -0.82 -1.55 -7.69
N PHE A 152 0.06 -0.97 -6.88
CA PHE A 152 -0.19 0.34 -6.28
C PHE A 152 0.09 1.43 -7.33
N VAL A 153 -0.97 1.97 -7.91
CA VAL A 153 -0.87 2.86 -9.08
C VAL A 153 -0.17 4.17 -8.73
N ASN A 154 -0.44 4.75 -7.56
CA ASN A 154 0.19 6.00 -7.15
C ASN A 154 1.71 5.86 -7.03
N ASP A 155 2.20 4.79 -6.38
CA ASP A 155 3.64 4.50 -6.29
C ASP A 155 4.23 4.26 -7.68
N TYR A 156 3.60 3.42 -8.49
CA TYR A 156 4.03 3.13 -9.86
C TYR A 156 4.26 4.40 -10.69
N LEU A 157 3.30 5.34 -10.68
CA LEU A 157 3.39 6.57 -11.45
C LEU A 157 4.57 7.45 -11.00
N VAL A 158 4.84 7.52 -9.70
CA VAL A 158 6.01 8.26 -9.18
C VAL A 158 7.30 7.54 -9.53
N ARG A 159 7.34 6.22 -9.30
CA ARG A 159 8.52 5.37 -9.49
C ARG A 159 8.97 5.37 -10.95
N GLU A 160 8.04 5.31 -11.90
CA GLU A 160 8.35 5.37 -13.33
C GLU A 160 8.52 6.81 -13.87
N GLY A 161 8.38 7.82 -13.01
CA GLY A 161 8.61 9.22 -13.37
C GLY A 161 7.50 9.84 -14.22
N PHE A 162 6.27 9.34 -14.12
CA PHE A 162 5.08 9.96 -14.70
C PHE A 162 4.48 11.05 -13.79
N ALA A 163 4.75 10.98 -12.48
CA ALA A 163 4.27 11.93 -11.49
C ALA A 163 5.39 12.41 -10.56
N LYS A 164 5.20 13.58 -9.96
CA LYS A 164 5.98 14.09 -8.82
C LYS A 164 5.23 13.83 -7.53
N VAL A 165 5.95 13.83 -6.40
CA VAL A 165 5.33 13.73 -5.07
C VAL A 165 4.68 15.06 -4.71
N LEU A 166 3.43 15.00 -4.23
CA LEU A 166 2.71 16.15 -3.71
C LEU A 166 2.05 15.81 -2.38
N THR A 167 2.67 16.25 -1.28
CA THR A 167 2.18 16.01 0.08
C THR A 167 1.15 17.07 0.50
N TYR A 168 -0.03 16.64 0.97
CA TYR A 168 -1.00 17.52 1.62
C TYR A 168 -1.61 16.84 2.86
N PRO A 169 -1.25 17.28 4.09
CA PRO A 169 -1.88 16.77 5.31
C PRO A 169 -3.40 17.01 5.33
N PRO A 170 -4.20 16.12 5.93
CA PRO A 170 -3.80 14.94 6.73
C PRO A 170 -3.48 13.67 5.91
N ASP A 171 -3.60 13.71 4.58
CA ASP A 171 -3.51 12.52 3.72
C ASP A 171 -2.04 12.18 3.37
N VAL A 172 -1.36 11.51 4.30
CA VAL A 172 0.09 11.25 4.24
C VAL A 172 0.48 9.79 4.45
N LYS A 173 -0.47 8.85 4.44
CA LYS A 173 -0.25 7.42 4.74
C LYS A 173 0.95 6.80 4.00
N TYR A 174 1.14 7.13 2.72
CA TYR A 174 2.21 6.56 1.86
C TYR A 174 3.31 7.56 1.49
N ASN A 175 3.42 8.68 2.20
CA ASN A 175 4.28 9.79 1.75
C ASN A 175 5.79 9.43 1.72
N GLU A 176 6.26 8.63 2.67
CA GLU A 176 7.66 8.18 2.68
C GLU A 176 7.97 7.20 1.53
N GLU A 177 7.01 6.33 1.19
CA GLU A 177 7.11 5.43 0.04
C GLU A 177 7.20 6.21 -1.28
N PHE A 178 6.34 7.22 -1.46
CA PHE A 178 6.40 8.07 -2.66
C PHE A 178 7.71 8.88 -2.74
N ARG A 179 8.23 9.37 -1.61
CA ARG A 179 9.53 10.07 -1.59
C ARG A 179 10.68 9.14 -1.99
N LEU A 180 10.65 7.88 -1.57
CA LEU A 180 11.61 6.86 -2.00
C LEU A 180 11.50 6.60 -3.51
N ALA A 181 10.27 6.36 -4.00
CA ALA A 181 10.00 6.14 -5.41
C ALA A 181 10.48 7.30 -6.30
N GLU A 182 10.27 8.55 -5.87
CA GLU A 182 10.70 9.72 -6.63
C GLU A 182 12.22 9.86 -6.67
N ARG A 183 12.91 9.55 -5.57
CA ARG A 183 14.38 9.51 -5.56
C ARG A 183 14.91 8.49 -6.55
N GLU A 184 14.39 7.27 -6.54
CA GLU A 184 14.79 6.24 -7.50
C GLU A 184 14.52 6.66 -8.95
N ALA A 185 13.38 7.30 -9.21
CA ALA A 185 13.03 7.82 -10.53
C ALA A 185 14.02 8.89 -11.01
N LYS A 186 14.42 9.80 -10.13
CA LYS A 186 15.42 10.85 -10.41
C LYS A 186 16.80 10.26 -10.69
N GLU A 187 17.29 9.38 -9.83
CA GLU A 187 18.61 8.73 -9.95
C GLU A 187 18.70 7.90 -11.23
N SER A 188 17.62 7.20 -11.58
CA SER A 188 17.54 6.39 -12.80
C SER A 188 17.16 7.19 -14.05
N SER A 189 16.96 8.52 -13.93
CA SER A 189 16.52 9.39 -15.03
C SER A 189 15.25 8.89 -15.75
N ARG A 190 14.32 8.31 -15.00
CA ARG A 190 13.05 7.78 -15.52
C ARG A 190 12.06 8.92 -15.84
N GLY A 191 11.21 8.66 -16.83
CA GLY A 191 10.12 9.56 -17.23
C GLY A 191 10.54 11.03 -17.33
N LEU A 192 9.80 11.91 -16.64
CA LEU A 192 10.01 13.35 -16.63
C LEU A 192 11.44 13.76 -16.20
N TRP A 193 12.12 12.98 -15.36
CA TRP A 193 13.47 13.28 -14.86
C TRP A 193 14.56 13.08 -15.91
N GLY A 194 14.31 12.24 -16.92
CA GLY A 194 15.19 12.06 -18.08
C GLY A 194 14.80 12.88 -19.30
N LYS A 195 13.52 13.25 -19.42
CA LYS A 195 12.96 13.89 -20.63
C LYS A 195 12.85 15.41 -20.54
N CYS A 196 12.69 15.98 -19.34
CA CYS A 196 12.35 17.40 -19.15
C CYS A 196 13.50 18.24 -18.57
N ARG A 197 14.74 17.92 -18.93
CA ARG A 197 15.94 18.62 -18.46
C ARG A 197 16.16 19.94 -19.18
#